data_AF-A0A9P1DX16-F1
#
_entry.id   AF-A0A9P1DX16-F1
#
_cell.length_a   1.000
_cell.length_b   1.000
_cell.length_c   1.000
_cell.angle_alpha   90.00
_cell.angle_beta   90.00
_cell.angle_gamma   90.00
#
_symmetry.space_group_name_H-M   'P 1'
#
loop_
_entity.id
_entity.type
_entity.pdbx_description
1 polymer ?
#
loop_
_entity_poly.entity_id
_entity_poly.type
_entity_poly.pdbx_seq_one_letter_code
_entity_poly.pdbx_strand_id
1 'polypeptide(L)'
;MSHADMLKDEDLTGSELYSSLTSVPNNGQLLERHRHKLWQASRLLCCEVVPQALAYSEKPMPPEAITLFIATSEQILLQDNISCIDPENHSVTRMPAGLIVPRVYFSRLGTSEDGGDPITKNVLRDFAGLENMDEETTAALLNFSYHLACGNTDEAYKSVKGVRSSNVWESMSKMCVKTGRLDVAQKCLGQMSHARAAGALRQCPEQEPEARLAVVAVHLDMIDDADAWKQWRSFRPL
;
A
#
# COMPACT_ATOMS: atom_id res chain seq x y z
N MET A 1 7.65 -9.17 42.42
CA MET A 1 6.97 -8.44 41.34
C MET A 1 8.04 -7.80 40.46
N SER A 2 8.36 -8.39 39.31
CA SER A 2 8.76 -7.67 38.10
C SER A 2 8.60 -8.60 36.90
N HIS A 3 7.57 -8.31 36.10
CA HIS A 3 7.30 -8.89 34.79
C HIS A 3 8.35 -8.33 33.82
N ALA A 4 9.37 -9.12 33.48
CA ALA A 4 10.35 -8.76 32.44
C ALA A 4 10.96 -9.99 31.76
N ASP A 5 10.22 -11.09 31.67
CA ASP A 5 10.64 -12.29 30.95
C ASP A 5 9.50 -12.75 30.03
N MET A 6 9.59 -12.39 28.75
CA MET A 6 9.09 -13.14 27.57
C MET A 6 8.96 -12.17 26.40
N LEU A 7 9.99 -12.11 25.57
CA LEU A 7 9.95 -11.97 24.12
C LEU A 7 11.40 -12.20 23.68
N LYS A 8 11.74 -13.46 23.39
CA LYS A 8 12.98 -13.79 22.70
C LYS A 8 12.74 -13.46 21.23
N ASP A 9 13.41 -12.43 20.74
CA ASP A 9 13.59 -12.19 19.31
C ASP A 9 14.31 -13.41 18.73
N GLU A 10 13.63 -14.17 17.87
CA GLU A 10 14.30 -15.11 16.98
C GLU A 10 14.80 -14.30 15.78
N ASP A 11 16.12 -14.06 15.77
CA ASP A 11 16.84 -13.44 14.67
C ASP A 11 16.70 -14.27 13.39
N LEU A 12 15.76 -13.88 12.52
CA LEU A 12 15.73 -14.32 11.12
C LEU A 12 17.04 -13.88 10.46
N THR A 13 17.87 -14.85 10.08
CA THR A 13 19.18 -14.57 9.51
C THR A 13 19.02 -13.89 8.13
N GLY A 14 19.86 -12.90 7.82
CA GLY A 14 19.71 -12.10 6.58
C GLY A 14 19.66 -12.91 5.27
N SER A 15 20.12 -14.16 5.27
CA SER A 15 20.01 -15.12 4.17
C SER A 15 18.59 -15.67 3.96
N GLU A 16 17.81 -15.86 5.02
CA GLU A 16 16.42 -16.36 4.93
C GLU A 16 15.49 -15.28 4.38
N LEU A 17 15.70 -14.02 4.82
CA LEU A 17 15.02 -12.87 4.23
C LEU A 17 15.35 -12.70 2.75
N TYR A 18 16.60 -12.94 2.32
CA TYR A 18 16.99 -12.87 0.90
C TYR A 18 16.23 -13.90 0.05
N SER A 19 16.19 -15.16 0.50
CA SER A 19 15.44 -16.23 -0.17
C SER A 19 13.95 -15.91 -0.26
N SER A 20 13.34 -15.46 0.83
CA SER A 20 11.91 -15.11 0.87
C SER A 20 11.56 -13.84 0.09
N LEU A 21 12.49 -12.90 -0.07
CA LEU A 21 12.29 -11.69 -0.88
C LEU A 21 12.38 -11.99 -2.38
N THR A 22 13.21 -12.95 -2.80
CA THR A 22 13.26 -13.40 -4.19
C THR A 22 12.05 -14.22 -4.63
N SER A 23 11.27 -14.76 -3.68
CA SER A 23 10.07 -15.55 -3.95
C SER A 23 8.76 -14.74 -3.96
N VAL A 24 8.80 -13.45 -3.61
CA VAL A 24 7.63 -12.57 -3.72
C VAL A 24 7.28 -12.39 -5.20
N PRO A 25 6.08 -12.80 -5.66
CA PRO A 25 5.68 -12.60 -7.05
C PRO A 25 5.50 -11.11 -7.33
N ASN A 26 6.51 -10.48 -7.92
CA ASN A 26 6.50 -9.07 -8.30
C ASN A 26 6.54 -8.92 -9.83
N ASN A 27 5.50 -9.37 -10.55
CA ASN A 27 5.33 -9.16 -12.00
C ASN A 27 6.63 -9.30 -12.87
N GLY A 28 7.49 -10.28 -12.56
CA GLY A 28 8.75 -10.51 -13.30
C GLY A 28 9.95 -9.64 -12.91
N GLN A 29 9.91 -8.93 -11.78
CA GLN A 29 11.00 -8.13 -11.25
C GLN A 29 11.76 -8.89 -10.15
N LEU A 30 13.03 -9.22 -10.40
CA LEU A 30 13.94 -9.84 -9.42
C LEU A 30 14.69 -8.76 -8.63
N LEU A 31 14.75 -8.93 -7.30
CA LEU A 31 15.43 -8.02 -6.38
C LEU A 31 16.96 -8.19 -6.50
N GLU A 32 17.67 -7.18 -7.01
CA GLU A 32 19.14 -7.25 -7.12
C GLU A 32 19.93 -6.53 -6.01
N ARG A 33 19.34 -5.61 -5.25
CA ARG A 33 20.10 -4.88 -4.21
C ARG A 33 19.27 -4.59 -2.97
N HIS A 34 19.73 -5.12 -1.83
CA HIS A 34 19.19 -4.77 -0.52
C HIS A 34 19.97 -3.61 0.11
N ARG A 35 19.27 -2.56 0.51
CA ARG A 35 19.68 -1.73 1.66
C ARG A 35 18.59 -1.83 2.72
N HIS A 36 18.83 -2.65 3.74
CA HIS A 36 17.89 -2.79 4.86
C HIS A 36 17.94 -1.55 5.74
N LYS A 37 16.77 -0.96 5.98
CA LYS A 37 16.56 0.01 7.05
C LYS A 37 15.23 -0.32 7.71
N LEU A 38 15.27 -1.16 8.75
CA LEU A 38 14.12 -1.47 9.60
C LEU A 38 13.74 -0.23 10.42
N TRP A 39 12.53 0.30 10.25
CA TRP A 39 12.04 1.41 11.07
C TRP A 39 10.56 1.22 11.44
N GLN A 40 10.32 1.20 12.76
CA GLN A 40 9.09 1.42 13.54
C GLN A 40 7.72 1.25 12.85
N ALA A 41 7.45 0.04 12.39
CA ALA A 41 6.34 -0.78 12.88
C ALA A 41 6.87 -2.21 12.72
N SER A 42 6.76 -3.09 13.71
CA SER A 42 7.47 -4.39 13.76
C SER A 42 7.18 -5.38 12.61
N ARG A 43 6.49 -4.94 11.56
CA ARG A 43 5.98 -5.73 10.44
C ARG A 43 6.05 -5.02 9.08
N LEU A 44 6.57 -3.79 8.95
CA LEU A 44 6.65 -3.06 7.67
C LEU A 44 8.11 -2.74 7.31
N LEU A 45 8.54 -3.17 6.12
CA LEU A 45 9.85 -2.90 5.54
C LEU A 45 9.72 -1.96 4.34
N CYS A 46 10.77 -1.20 4.08
CA CYS A 46 10.96 -0.47 2.82
C CYS A 46 12.26 -0.94 2.19
N CYS A 47 12.24 -1.27 0.91
CA CYS A 47 13.41 -1.71 0.15
C CYS A 47 13.49 -0.92 -1.16
N GLU A 48 14.70 -0.50 -1.53
CA GLU A 48 15.00 -0.03 -2.88
C GLU A 48 15.18 -1.26 -3.78
N VAL A 49 14.56 -1.26 -4.96
CA VAL A 49 14.64 -2.34 -5.93
C VAL A 49 14.86 -1.79 -7.33
N VAL A 50 15.45 -2.61 -8.19
CA VAL A 50 15.68 -2.29 -9.60
C VAL A 50 14.99 -3.39 -10.41
N PRO A 51 13.97 -3.08 -11.24
CA PRO A 51 13.21 -4.11 -11.95
C PRO A 51 14.07 -4.94 -12.93
N GLN A 52 14.13 -6.27 -12.73
CA GLN A 52 15.02 -7.15 -13.52
C GLN A 52 14.51 -7.51 -14.93
N ALA A 53 13.22 -7.34 -15.25
CA ALA A 53 12.64 -7.67 -16.57
C ALA A 53 13.32 -6.95 -17.76
N LEU A 54 14.19 -5.98 -17.49
CA LEU A 54 14.96 -5.19 -18.46
C LEU A 54 16.44 -5.06 -18.05
N ALA A 55 16.98 -5.94 -17.20
CA ALA A 55 18.42 -5.96 -16.88
C ALA A 55 19.32 -6.27 -18.11
N TYR A 56 18.71 -6.73 -19.20
CA TYR A 56 19.32 -6.89 -20.53
C TYR A 56 18.95 -5.76 -21.52
N SER A 57 18.26 -4.71 -21.08
CA SER A 57 17.99 -3.51 -21.88
C SER A 57 19.15 -2.53 -21.71
N GLU A 58 19.63 -1.95 -22.81
CA GLU A 58 20.74 -0.97 -22.82
C GLU A 58 20.43 0.32 -22.04
N LYS A 59 19.18 0.53 -21.61
CA LYS A 59 18.73 1.73 -20.92
C LYS A 59 18.51 1.45 -19.43
N PRO A 60 19.30 2.05 -18.51
CA PRO A 60 19.09 1.87 -17.08
C PRO A 60 17.74 2.44 -16.69
N MET A 61 16.88 1.59 -16.12
CA MET A 61 15.61 2.03 -15.58
C MET A 61 15.78 2.65 -14.20
N PRO A 62 14.90 3.60 -13.83
CA PRO A 62 14.95 4.22 -12.52
C PRO A 62 14.61 3.19 -11.43
N PRO A 63 15.21 3.31 -10.24
CA PRO A 63 14.89 2.44 -9.12
C PRO A 63 13.43 2.64 -8.67
N GLU A 64 12.92 1.65 -7.94
CA GLU A 64 11.62 1.68 -7.28
C GLU A 64 11.83 1.45 -5.79
N ALA A 65 10.97 2.03 -4.96
CA ALA A 65 10.90 1.76 -3.53
C ALA A 65 9.67 0.91 -3.27
N ILE A 66 9.88 -0.32 -2.83
CA ILE A 66 8.80 -1.22 -2.42
C ILE A 66 8.67 -1.21 -0.91
N THR A 67 7.43 -1.25 -0.44
CA THR A 67 7.11 -1.47 0.96
C THR A 67 6.48 -2.85 1.12
N LEU A 68 6.88 -3.57 2.17
CA LEU A 68 6.57 -4.99 2.35
C LEU A 68 6.10 -5.25 3.77
N PHE A 69 5.00 -5.99 3.91
CA PHE A 69 4.60 -6.54 5.19
C PHE A 69 5.31 -7.87 5.46
N ILE A 70 5.89 -8.02 6.66
CA ILE A 70 6.40 -9.29 7.17
C ILE A 70 5.30 -9.95 7.99
N ALA A 71 4.74 -11.04 7.46
CA ALA A 71 3.80 -11.86 8.21
C ALA A 71 4.52 -12.74 9.23
N THR A 72 3.83 -13.09 10.32
CA THR A 72 4.33 -14.01 11.35
C THR A 72 4.60 -15.43 10.85
N SER A 73 4.12 -15.77 9.65
CA SER A 73 4.34 -17.07 8.99
C SER A 73 5.50 -17.03 7.98
N GLU A 74 6.45 -16.10 8.14
CA GLU A 74 7.58 -15.85 7.22
C GLU A 74 7.19 -15.44 5.80
N GLN A 75 5.91 -15.17 5.56
CA GLN A 75 5.43 -14.68 4.27
C GLN A 75 5.70 -13.18 4.14
N ILE A 76 6.17 -12.77 2.96
CA ILE A 76 6.40 -11.37 2.63
C ILE A 76 5.32 -10.93 1.65
N LEU A 77 4.60 -9.86 2.00
CA LEU A 77 3.45 -9.39 1.25
C LEU A 77 3.72 -7.96 0.74
N LEU A 78 3.51 -7.73 -0.55
CA LEU A 78 3.70 -6.41 -1.15
C LEU A 78 2.64 -5.43 -0.64
N GLN A 79 3.07 -4.34 -0.03
CA GLN A 79 2.21 -3.24 0.41
C GLN A 79 2.12 -2.18 -0.68
N ASP A 80 3.24 -1.61 -1.13
CA ASP A 80 3.27 -0.56 -2.14
C ASP A 80 4.49 -0.67 -3.06
N ASN A 81 4.39 -0.06 -4.24
CA ASN A 81 5.49 0.14 -5.17
C ASN A 81 5.52 1.61 -5.59
N ILE A 82 6.58 2.32 -5.22
CA ILE A 82 6.73 3.76 -5.37
C ILE A 82 7.91 4.05 -6.29
N SER A 83 7.68 4.79 -7.38
CA SER A 83 8.76 5.23 -8.26
C SER A 83 9.74 6.16 -7.53
N CYS A 84 11.04 5.87 -7.64
CA CYS A 84 12.11 6.73 -7.15
C CYS A 84 12.44 7.89 -8.10
N ILE A 85 11.61 8.15 -9.11
CA ILE A 85 11.71 9.37 -9.91
C ILE A 85 11.07 10.52 -9.13
N ASP A 86 11.69 11.70 -9.14
CA ASP A 86 11.09 12.91 -8.57
C ASP A 86 9.87 13.33 -9.43
N PRO A 87 8.68 13.45 -8.84
CA PRO A 87 7.46 13.77 -9.59
C PRO A 87 7.46 15.17 -10.21
N GLU A 88 8.22 16.11 -9.65
CA GLU A 88 8.37 17.46 -10.19
C GLU A 88 9.46 17.50 -11.26
N ASN A 89 10.56 16.78 -11.01
CA ASN A 89 11.69 16.72 -11.92
C ASN A 89 12.05 15.28 -12.31
N HIS A 90 11.44 14.80 -13.39
CA HIS A 90 11.59 13.44 -13.90
C HIS A 90 13.04 13.04 -14.29
N SER A 91 13.96 14.00 -14.33
CA SER A 91 15.40 13.76 -14.55
C SER A 91 16.16 13.40 -13.28
N VAL A 92 15.56 13.58 -12.10
CA VAL A 92 16.22 13.39 -10.80
C VAL A 92 15.71 12.14 -10.11
N THR A 93 16.64 11.29 -9.70
CA THR A 93 16.36 10.12 -8.88
C THR A 93 16.46 10.47 -7.40
N ARG A 94 15.49 9.99 -6.63
CA ARG A 94 15.43 10.11 -5.17
C ARG A 94 15.61 8.73 -4.53
N MET A 95 16.34 8.63 -3.42
CA MET A 95 16.55 7.37 -2.71
C MET A 95 15.73 7.30 -1.43
N PRO A 96 15.08 6.17 -1.10
CA PRO A 96 14.37 6.01 0.16
C PRO A 96 15.34 6.16 1.35
N ALA A 97 15.05 7.15 2.20
CA ALA A 97 15.88 7.53 3.33
C ALA A 97 15.31 7.03 4.67
N GLY A 98 13.99 6.99 4.79
CA GLY A 98 13.29 6.55 5.99
C GLY A 98 11.80 6.29 5.75
N LEU A 99 11.18 5.59 6.71
CA LEU A 99 9.76 5.27 6.70
C LEU A 99 9.20 5.64 8.08
N ILE A 100 8.22 6.55 8.10
CA ILE A 100 7.44 6.89 9.29
C ILE A 100 5.99 6.94 8.84
N VAL A 101 5.24 5.89 9.16
CA VAL A 101 3.85 5.73 8.72
C VAL A 101 3.06 7.00 9.06
N PRO A 102 2.34 7.60 8.09
CA PRO A 102 1.96 7.05 6.78
C PRO A 102 2.90 7.40 5.60
N ARG A 103 4.14 7.85 5.85
CA ARG A 103 5.02 8.47 4.85
C ARG A 103 6.35 7.74 4.66
N VAL A 104 6.75 7.60 3.40
CA VAL A 104 8.12 7.26 2.98
C VAL A 104 8.86 8.55 2.68
N TYR A 105 10.03 8.73 3.28
CA TYR A 105 10.91 9.87 3.06
C TYR A 105 11.98 9.47 2.06
N PHE A 106 12.21 10.34 1.08
CA PHE A 106 13.21 10.16 0.05
C PHE A 106 14.22 11.31 0.09
N SER A 107 15.50 10.99 -0.04
CA SER A 107 16.58 11.96 -0.24
C SER A 107 16.84 12.13 -1.73
N ARG A 108 16.92 13.36 -2.22
CA ARG A 108 17.30 13.63 -3.61
C ARG A 108 18.78 13.31 -3.81
N LEU A 109 19.14 12.59 -4.88
CA LEU A 109 20.53 12.27 -5.21
C LEU A 109 21.00 13.15 -6.36
N GLY A 110 21.77 14.20 -6.05
CA GLY A 110 22.30 15.15 -7.03
C GLY A 110 22.64 16.50 -6.41
N THR A 111 23.58 17.24 -7.00
CA THR A 111 23.91 18.61 -6.57
C THR A 111 22.74 19.53 -6.93
N SER A 112 21.96 19.92 -5.93
CA SER A 112 20.88 20.90 -6.08
C SER A 112 21.48 22.26 -6.41
N GLU A 113 21.65 22.58 -7.71
CA GLU A 113 21.79 23.97 -8.16
C GLU A 113 20.45 24.73 -7.98
N ASP A 114 19.33 24.00 -7.85
CA ASP A 114 17.96 24.53 -7.87
C ASP A 114 17.33 24.84 -6.49
N GLY A 115 18.06 24.78 -5.38
CA GLY A 115 17.56 25.23 -4.07
C GLY A 115 16.32 24.52 -3.48
N GLY A 116 15.84 23.43 -4.11
CA GLY A 116 14.70 22.66 -3.63
C GLY A 116 15.00 21.82 -2.38
N ASP A 117 13.98 21.51 -1.60
CA ASP A 117 14.11 20.73 -0.36
C ASP A 117 14.84 19.39 -0.62
N PRO A 118 15.88 19.05 0.17
CA PRO A 118 16.69 17.85 -0.05
C PRO A 118 15.92 16.55 0.25
N ILE A 119 14.81 16.66 0.98
CA ILE A 119 13.98 15.54 1.42
C ILE A 119 12.57 15.73 0.85
N THR A 120 12.11 14.74 0.09
CA THR A 120 10.72 14.64 -0.36
C THR A 120 10.00 13.55 0.42
N LYS A 121 8.67 13.64 0.53
CA LYS A 121 7.84 12.65 1.23
C LYS A 121 6.79 12.09 0.28
N ASN A 122 6.54 10.80 0.37
CA ASN A 122 5.46 10.13 -0.34
C ASN A 122 4.55 9.43 0.66
N VAL A 123 3.24 9.47 0.43
CA VAL A 123 2.25 8.83 1.30
C VAL A 123 2.06 7.41 0.81
N LEU A 124 2.07 6.44 1.72
CA LEU A 124 1.74 5.05 1.39
C LEU A 124 0.35 4.98 0.75
N ARG A 125 0.18 4.16 -0.28
CA ARG A 125 -1.08 4.03 -1.04
C ARG A 125 -2.33 3.88 -0.14
N ASP A 126 -2.20 3.10 0.93
CA ASP A 126 -3.33 2.81 1.83
C ASP A 126 -3.71 3.98 2.75
N PHE A 127 -2.88 5.03 2.79
CA PHE A 127 -3.04 6.21 3.62
C PHE A 127 -3.24 7.51 2.81
N ALA A 128 -3.43 7.41 1.49
CA ALA A 128 -3.74 8.57 0.65
C ALA A 128 -5.03 9.25 1.15
N GLY A 129 -4.95 10.53 1.50
CA GLY A 129 -6.04 11.30 2.14
C GLY A 129 -6.22 11.05 3.64
N LEU A 130 -5.27 10.35 4.28
CA LEU A 130 -5.26 10.03 5.72
C LEU A 130 -3.93 10.43 6.38
N GLU A 131 -3.27 11.46 5.85
CA GLU A 131 -1.89 11.80 6.19
C GLU A 131 -1.71 12.42 7.59
N ASN A 132 -2.79 12.97 8.14
CA ASN A 132 -2.78 13.77 9.38
C ASN A 132 -3.70 13.18 10.45
N MET A 133 -3.85 11.86 10.46
CA MET A 133 -4.59 11.15 11.52
C MET A 133 -3.76 11.06 12.81
N ASP A 134 -4.44 10.80 13.92
CA ASP A 134 -3.79 10.49 15.20
C ASP A 134 -3.06 9.13 15.13
N GLU A 135 -2.05 8.97 15.98
CA GLU A 135 -1.20 7.78 16.00
C GLU A 135 -1.99 6.49 16.24
N GLU A 136 -3.07 6.54 17.03
CA GLU A 136 -3.94 5.38 17.30
C GLU A 136 -4.69 4.96 16.03
N THR A 137 -5.31 5.91 15.33
CA THR A 137 -5.98 5.67 14.04
C THR A 137 -4.98 5.21 12.97
N THR A 138 -3.80 5.82 12.90
CA THR A 138 -2.74 5.41 11.97
C THR A 138 -2.28 3.97 12.24
N ALA A 139 -2.09 3.60 13.50
CA ALA A 139 -1.74 2.24 13.89
C ALA A 139 -2.87 1.24 13.60
N ALA A 140 -4.14 1.62 13.86
CA ALA A 140 -5.31 0.81 13.54
C ALA A 140 -5.40 0.52 12.03
N LEU A 141 -5.22 1.53 11.19
CA LEU A 141 -5.23 1.40 9.73
C LEU A 141 -4.05 0.59 9.20
N LEU A 142 -2.87 0.73 9.82
CA LEU A 142 -1.71 -0.09 9.46
C LEU A 142 -1.96 -1.58 9.75
N ASN A 143 -2.49 -1.88 10.94
CA ASN A 143 -2.87 -3.25 11.33
C ASN A 143 -3.98 -3.79 10.43
N PHE A 144 -4.93 -2.95 10.02
CA PHE A 144 -5.96 -3.31 9.06
C PHE A 144 -5.37 -3.73 7.73
N SER A 145 -4.49 -2.91 7.14
CA SER A 145 -3.84 -3.23 5.86
C SER A 145 -3.00 -4.51 5.97
N TYR A 146 -2.26 -4.68 7.07
CA TYR A 146 -1.50 -5.90 7.37
C TYR A 146 -2.39 -7.15 7.40
N HIS A 147 -3.46 -7.16 8.21
CA HIS A 147 -4.34 -8.32 8.33
C HIS A 147 -5.07 -8.62 7.03
N LEU A 148 -5.42 -7.59 6.27
CA LEU A 148 -6.05 -7.73 4.96
C LEU A 148 -5.07 -8.29 3.92
N ALA A 149 -3.79 -7.94 3.98
CA ALA A 149 -2.75 -8.54 3.15
C ALA A 149 -2.53 -10.02 3.51
N CYS A 150 -2.61 -10.37 4.81
CA CYS A 150 -2.55 -11.76 5.27
C CYS A 150 -3.81 -12.59 4.99
N GLY A 151 -4.88 -11.99 4.45
CA GLY A 151 -6.18 -12.67 4.27
C GLY A 151 -7.00 -12.85 5.55
N ASN A 152 -6.54 -12.32 6.69
CA ASN A 152 -7.21 -12.39 7.99
C ASN A 152 -8.24 -11.26 8.15
N THR A 153 -9.32 -11.34 7.38
CA THR A 153 -10.36 -10.28 7.30
C THR A 153 -10.99 -9.97 8.66
N ASP A 154 -11.24 -10.96 9.50
CA ASP A 154 -11.82 -10.75 10.84
C ASP A 154 -10.93 -9.92 11.77
N GLU A 155 -9.63 -10.21 11.80
CA GLU A 155 -8.65 -9.44 12.58
C GLU A 155 -8.46 -8.03 12.01
N ALA A 156 -8.52 -7.90 10.67
CA ALA A 156 -8.55 -6.59 10.04
C ALA A 156 -9.73 -5.77 10.61
N TYR A 157 -10.96 -6.29 10.59
CA TYR A 157 -12.11 -5.57 11.12
C TYR A 157 -12.04 -5.25 12.61
N LYS A 158 -11.38 -6.09 13.42
CA LYS A 158 -11.14 -5.80 14.85
C LYS A 158 -10.23 -4.58 15.01
N SER A 159 -9.18 -4.47 14.21
CA SER A 159 -8.21 -3.38 14.29
C SER A 159 -8.82 -1.99 14.04
N VAL A 160 -9.84 -1.89 13.17
CA VAL A 160 -10.52 -0.62 12.83
C VAL A 160 -11.85 -0.40 13.55
N LYS A 161 -12.22 -1.28 14.50
CA LYS A 161 -13.49 -1.18 15.23
C LYS A 161 -13.63 0.12 16.03
N GLY A 162 -12.50 0.71 16.47
CA GLY A 162 -12.46 1.98 17.20
C GLY A 162 -12.61 3.22 16.30
N VAL A 163 -12.43 3.08 14.99
CA VAL A 163 -12.42 4.21 14.05
C VAL A 163 -13.85 4.69 13.79
N ARG A 164 -14.18 5.90 14.25
CA ARG A 164 -15.52 6.50 14.11
C ARG A 164 -15.60 7.60 13.04
N SER A 165 -14.46 8.06 12.53
CA SER A 165 -14.43 9.19 11.60
C SER A 165 -14.94 8.79 10.22
N SER A 166 -16.04 9.42 9.76
CA SER A 166 -16.61 9.17 8.43
C SER A 166 -15.61 9.45 7.30
N ASN A 167 -14.77 10.47 7.46
CA ASN A 167 -13.74 10.82 6.47
C ASN A 167 -12.71 9.70 6.32
N VAL A 168 -12.39 8.99 7.42
CA VAL A 168 -11.47 7.84 7.37
C VAL A 168 -12.07 6.71 6.54
N TRP A 169 -13.35 6.41 6.78
CA TRP A 169 -14.08 5.39 6.02
C TRP A 169 -14.26 5.79 4.55
N GLU A 170 -14.44 7.07 4.25
CA GLU A 170 -14.50 7.56 2.87
C GLU A 170 -13.17 7.35 2.15
N SER A 171 -12.05 7.84 2.70
CA SER A 171 -10.72 7.65 2.09
C SER A 171 -10.38 6.17 1.93
N MET A 172 -10.69 5.34 2.93
CA MET A 172 -10.48 3.90 2.85
C MET A 172 -11.35 3.26 1.77
N SER A 173 -12.60 3.70 1.61
CA SER A 173 -13.46 3.23 0.52
C SER A 173 -12.91 3.61 -0.86
N LYS A 174 -12.36 4.83 -1.01
CA LYS A 174 -11.71 5.28 -2.25
C LYS A 174 -10.49 4.42 -2.58
N MET A 175 -9.67 4.09 -1.59
CA MET A 175 -8.54 3.17 -1.76
C MET A 175 -9.01 1.76 -2.15
N CYS A 176 -10.09 1.26 -1.53
CA CYS A 176 -10.64 -0.06 -1.87
C CYS A 176 -11.14 -0.13 -3.32
N VAL A 177 -11.68 0.98 -3.85
CA VAL A 177 -12.02 1.09 -5.27
C VAL A 177 -10.78 0.98 -6.15
N LYS A 178 -9.68 1.66 -5.81
CA LYS A 178 -8.44 1.63 -6.60
C LYS A 178 -7.71 0.28 -6.56
N THR A 179 -7.81 -0.42 -5.43
CA THR A 179 -7.12 -1.70 -5.21
C THR A 179 -7.97 -2.93 -5.53
N GLY A 180 -9.23 -2.74 -5.92
CA GLY A 180 -10.13 -3.83 -6.31
C GLY A 180 -10.74 -4.61 -5.13
N ARG A 181 -10.76 -4.03 -3.92
CA ARG A 181 -11.21 -4.71 -2.69
C ARG A 181 -12.69 -4.42 -2.39
N LEU A 182 -13.59 -5.05 -3.15
CA LEU A 182 -15.03 -4.78 -3.07
C LEU A 182 -15.65 -5.04 -1.68
N ASP A 183 -15.27 -6.13 -1.02
CA ASP A 183 -15.86 -6.50 0.28
C ASP A 183 -15.61 -5.42 1.35
N VAL A 184 -14.39 -4.88 1.35
CA VAL A 184 -14.01 -3.79 2.26
C VAL A 184 -14.70 -2.49 1.85
N ALA A 185 -14.79 -2.17 0.57
CA ALA A 185 -15.51 -1.00 0.08
C ALA A 185 -16.99 -1.02 0.54
N GLN A 186 -17.67 -2.16 0.41
CA GLN A 186 -19.05 -2.33 0.87
C GLN A 186 -19.18 -2.09 2.39
N LYS A 187 -18.21 -2.57 3.18
CA LYS A 187 -18.19 -2.30 4.62
C LYS A 187 -17.99 -0.83 4.93
N CYS A 188 -17.10 -0.15 4.21
CA CYS A 188 -16.83 1.28 4.37
C CYS A 188 -18.11 2.09 4.17
N LEU A 189 -18.88 1.80 3.12
CA LEU A 189 -20.17 2.47 2.83
C LEU A 189 -21.16 2.36 4.00
N GLY A 190 -21.13 1.25 4.75
CA GLY A 190 -21.94 1.08 5.95
C GLY A 190 -21.49 1.97 7.11
N GLN A 191 -20.18 2.10 7.33
CA GLN A 191 -19.63 2.91 8.43
C GLN A 191 -19.82 4.42 8.20
N MET A 192 -19.70 4.88 6.95
CA MET A 192 -20.01 6.27 6.58
C MET A 192 -21.52 6.54 6.40
N SER A 193 -22.40 5.56 6.71
CA SER A 193 -23.86 5.68 6.55
C SER A 193 -24.33 6.10 5.14
N HIS A 194 -23.60 5.71 4.10
CA HIS A 194 -23.87 6.11 2.71
C HIS A 194 -24.95 5.20 2.08
N ALA A 195 -26.17 5.27 2.61
CA ALA A 195 -27.27 4.36 2.31
C ALA A 195 -27.60 4.22 0.82
N ARG A 196 -27.47 5.31 0.04
CA ARG A 196 -27.70 5.29 -1.41
C ARG A 196 -26.73 4.36 -2.13
N ALA A 197 -25.44 4.45 -1.80
CA ALA A 197 -24.38 3.66 -2.42
C ALA A 197 -24.48 2.20 -1.99
N ALA A 198 -24.74 1.95 -0.71
CA ALA A 198 -25.00 0.61 -0.20
C ALA A 198 -26.25 -0.03 -0.82
N GLY A 199 -27.29 0.77 -1.10
CA GLY A 199 -28.50 0.34 -1.79
C GLY A 199 -28.25 0.00 -3.26
N ALA A 200 -27.55 0.88 -3.98
CA ALA A 200 -27.17 0.66 -5.38
C ALA A 200 -26.33 -0.61 -5.55
N LEU A 201 -25.36 -0.84 -4.67
CA LEU A 201 -24.56 -2.08 -4.66
C LEU A 201 -25.38 -3.36 -4.45
N ARG A 202 -26.47 -3.29 -3.66
CA ARG A 202 -27.36 -4.45 -3.42
C ARG A 202 -28.31 -4.69 -4.58
N GLN A 203 -28.65 -3.64 -5.32
CA GLN A 203 -29.58 -3.69 -6.44
C GLN A 203 -28.88 -3.90 -7.79
N CYS A 204 -27.55 -3.79 -7.82
CA CYS A 204 -26.71 -4.05 -9.00
C CYS A 204 -26.93 -5.51 -9.47
N PRO A 205 -27.47 -5.73 -10.68
CA PRO A 205 -27.69 -7.08 -11.20
C PRO A 205 -26.38 -7.78 -11.58
N GLU A 206 -25.31 -7.03 -11.84
CA GLU A 206 -23.99 -7.54 -12.13
C GLU A 206 -23.35 -8.18 -10.89
N GLN A 207 -22.97 -9.46 -11.01
CA GLN A 207 -22.25 -10.17 -9.94
C GLN A 207 -20.73 -9.94 -9.99
N GLU A 208 -20.21 -9.50 -11.14
CA GLU A 208 -18.79 -9.24 -11.34
C GLU A 208 -18.29 -8.13 -10.40
N PRO A 209 -17.19 -8.36 -9.67
CA PRO A 209 -16.70 -7.42 -8.67
C PRO A 209 -16.29 -6.07 -9.28
N GLU A 210 -15.78 -6.05 -10.50
CA GLU A 210 -15.33 -4.85 -11.21
C GLU A 210 -16.50 -3.92 -11.55
N ALA A 211 -17.63 -4.49 -11.99
CA ALA A 211 -18.84 -3.71 -12.26
C ALA A 211 -19.40 -3.10 -10.96
N ARG A 212 -19.38 -3.87 -9.88
CA ARG A 212 -19.81 -3.41 -8.55
C ARG A 212 -18.85 -2.35 -7.99
N LEU A 213 -17.55 -2.47 -8.21
CA LEU A 213 -16.55 -1.45 -7.87
C LEU A 213 -16.78 -0.15 -8.64
N ALA A 214 -17.15 -0.22 -9.92
CA ALA A 214 -17.52 0.96 -10.70
C ALA A 214 -18.75 1.68 -10.12
N VAL A 215 -19.75 0.94 -9.62
CA VAL A 215 -20.90 1.52 -8.91
C VAL A 215 -20.47 2.27 -7.64
N VAL A 216 -19.55 1.68 -6.85
CA VAL A 216 -18.99 2.37 -5.68
C VAL A 216 -18.24 3.63 -6.09
N ALA A 217 -17.40 3.54 -7.13
CA ALA A 217 -16.60 4.64 -7.64
C ALA A 217 -17.47 5.85 -8.02
N VAL A 218 -18.57 5.63 -8.75
CA VAL A 218 -19.55 6.67 -9.09
C VAL A 218 -20.12 7.34 -7.84
N HIS A 219 -20.44 6.56 -6.80
CA HIS A 219 -20.99 7.10 -5.57
C HIS A 219 -19.98 7.85 -4.69
N LEU A 220 -18.68 7.61 -4.88
CA LEU A 220 -17.59 8.32 -4.21
C LEU A 220 -17.02 9.47 -5.04
N ASP A 221 -17.69 9.84 -6.14
CA ASP A 221 -17.26 10.88 -7.09
C ASP A 221 -15.91 10.58 -7.76
N MET A 222 -15.59 9.29 -7.92
CA MET A 222 -14.37 8.80 -8.57
C MET A 222 -14.67 8.39 -10.02
N ILE A 223 -15.03 9.36 -10.87
CA ILE A 223 -15.52 9.09 -12.23
C ILE A 223 -14.44 8.45 -13.12
N ASP A 224 -13.20 8.90 -13.01
CA ASP A 224 -12.07 8.34 -13.78
C ASP A 224 -11.83 6.87 -13.42
N ASP A 225 -11.81 6.55 -12.13
CA ASP A 225 -11.67 5.18 -11.65
C ASP A 225 -12.89 4.32 -12.07
N ALA A 226 -14.11 4.90 -12.07
CA ALA A 226 -15.31 4.21 -12.52
C ALA A 226 -15.22 3.82 -14.01
N ASP A 227 -14.71 4.72 -14.85
CA ASP A 227 -14.51 4.45 -16.28
C ASP A 227 -13.37 3.46 -16.53
N ALA A 228 -12.30 3.50 -15.73
CA ALA A 228 -11.23 2.50 -15.77
C ALA A 228 -11.78 1.08 -15.51
N TRP A 229 -12.65 0.91 -14.50
CA TRP A 229 -13.30 -0.37 -14.21
C TRP A 229 -14.27 -0.82 -15.32
N LYS A 230 -14.92 0.11 -16.04
CA LYS A 230 -15.73 -0.23 -17.22
C LYS A 230 -14.88 -0.74 -18.38
N GLN A 231 -13.75 -0.08 -18.64
CA GLN A 231 -12.83 -0.44 -19.74
C GLN A 231 -12.13 -1.77 -19.47
N TRP A 232 -11.94 -2.14 -18.20
CA TRP A 232 -11.35 -3.42 -17.80
C TRP A 232 -12.09 -4.63 -18.40
N ARG A 233 -13.41 -4.52 -18.66
CA ARG A 233 -14.20 -5.53 -19.37
C ARG A 233 -13.70 -5.81 -20.80
N SER A 234 -13.10 -4.83 -21.48
CA SER A 234 -12.61 -4.97 -22.85
C SER A 234 -11.23 -5.64 -22.93
N PHE A 235 -10.52 -5.76 -21.81
CA PHE A 235 -9.14 -6.27 -21.76
C PHE A 235 -9.01 -7.69 -21.20
N ARG A 236 -10.12 -8.36 -20.83
CA ARG A 236 -10.07 -9.75 -20.39
C ARG A 236 -9.70 -10.63 -21.59
N PRO A 237 -8.55 -11.34 -21.57
CA PRO A 237 -8.33 -12.41 -22.55
C PRO A 237 -9.41 -13.47 -22.31
N LEU A 238 -10.10 -13.87 -23.37
CA LEU A 238 -11.02 -15.02 -23.37
C LEU A 238 -10.27 -16.30 -23.01
#